data_AF-A0A832DMI6-F1
#
_entry.id   AF-A0A832DMI6-F1
#
_cell.length_a   1.000
_cell.length_b   1.000
_cell.length_c   1.000
_cell.angle_alpha   90.00
_cell.angle_beta   90.00
_cell.angle_gamma   90.00
#
_symmetry.space_group_name_H-M   'P 1'
#
loop_
_entity.id
_entity.type
_entity.pdbx_description
1 polymer ?
#
loop_
_entity_poly.entity_id
_entity_poly.type
_entity_poly.pdbx_seq_one_letter_code
_entity_poly.pdbx_strand_id
1 'polypeptide(L)'
;MSRAARASSLLALLGAPLAWTAHLLASYAVVGLACASVWRAAGASLAIVTAACAAASLGAGWLAYRLWRTPGPGTASLLGGVGVSGAALFTVAIVAEGMAPVFLPLCPPGVARADAWRAEALLPVAGAALYWAGARRLRRRAPRSPVAAWRVAAFVGGAAAVALATLAPVTAWAERSVAGHMVQHLVLAVVAAPALALGRPLLVLAAAGAPLRGLTRGPGLALGFLLARPLLAWLLHAAVLWLWHAPALYRAALERPALHLLEHATLLAAALVFWGVVAEPRSRARLGPGGAALFLFTAALQAGGLGAALALAEAPWYPPLDLDDQRVAGALMWIPGGVAYLAATLVVVGLALTRPGAAPR
;
A
#
# COMPACT_ATOMS: atom_id res chain seq x y z
N MET A 1 3.65 -24.31 18.59
CA MET A 1 2.80 -23.16 18.96
C MET A 1 1.33 -23.51 18.83
N SER A 2 0.55 -23.30 19.90
CA SER A 2 -0.92 -23.38 19.87
C SER A 2 -1.52 -22.32 18.92
N ARG A 3 -2.77 -22.49 18.48
CA ARG A 3 -3.46 -21.49 17.63
C ARG A 3 -3.51 -20.12 18.31
N ALA A 4 -3.74 -20.09 19.63
CA ALA A 4 -3.74 -18.87 20.43
C ALA A 4 -2.37 -18.17 20.42
N ALA A 5 -1.27 -18.91 20.65
CA ALA A 5 0.07 -18.34 20.60
C ALA A 5 0.39 -17.76 19.21
N ARG A 6 -0.07 -18.42 18.15
CA ARG A 6 0.14 -17.96 16.76
C ARG A 6 -0.66 -16.69 16.46
N ALA A 7 -1.90 -16.59 16.95
CA ALA A 7 -2.70 -15.38 16.82
C ALA A 7 -2.08 -14.20 17.58
N SER A 8 -1.60 -14.42 18.81
CA SER A 8 -0.92 -13.38 19.59
C SER A 8 0.37 -12.89 18.94
N SER A 9 1.19 -13.79 18.39
CA SER A 9 2.40 -13.40 17.65
C SER A 9 2.07 -12.62 16.37
N LEU A 10 1.01 -12.99 15.65
CA LEU A 10 0.57 -12.24 14.47
C LEU A 10 0.05 -10.86 14.84
N LEU A 11 -0.75 -10.74 15.90
CA LEU A 11 -1.26 -9.44 16.36
C LEU A 11 -0.12 -8.54 16.84
N ALA A 12 0.87 -9.09 17.54
CA ALA A 12 2.06 -8.38 17.99
C ALA A 12 2.92 -7.85 16.82
N LEU A 13 2.99 -8.56 15.70
CA LEU A 13 3.78 -8.16 14.53
C LEU A 13 3.01 -7.25 13.56
N LEU A 14 1.72 -7.52 13.37
CA LEU A 14 0.90 -6.91 12.32
C LEU A 14 0.02 -5.78 12.85
N GLY A 15 -0.27 -5.75 14.16
CA GLY A 15 -1.21 -4.80 14.74
C GLY A 15 -0.80 -3.35 14.52
N ALA A 16 0.48 -3.02 14.73
CA ALA A 16 1.01 -1.68 14.51
C ALA A 16 1.01 -1.24 13.02
N PRO A 17 1.51 -2.05 12.07
CA PRO A 17 1.33 -1.78 10.64
C PRO A 17 -0.14 -1.58 10.19
N LEU A 18 -1.04 -2.41 10.70
CA LEU A 18 -2.47 -2.33 10.38
C LEU A 18 -3.10 -1.06 10.95
N ALA A 19 -2.72 -0.68 12.17
CA ALA A 19 -3.17 0.56 12.79
C ALA A 19 -2.71 1.80 11.99
N TRP A 20 -1.47 1.80 11.52
CA TRP A 20 -0.97 2.88 10.66
C TRP A 20 -1.65 2.91 9.29
N THR A 21 -1.90 1.74 8.67
CA THR A 21 -2.66 1.67 7.41
C THR A 21 -4.08 2.20 7.58
N ALA A 22 -4.74 1.86 8.70
CA ALA A 22 -6.07 2.36 9.03
C ALA A 22 -6.05 3.88 9.27
N HIS A 23 -5.02 4.39 9.94
CA HIS A 23 -4.81 5.81 10.15
C HIS A 23 -4.69 6.57 8.84
N LEU A 24 -3.79 6.17 7.95
CA LEU A 24 -3.63 6.75 6.61
C LEU A 24 -4.98 6.84 5.88
N LEU A 25 -5.67 5.71 5.75
CA LEU A 25 -6.95 5.65 5.03
C LEU A 25 -8.01 6.57 5.64
N ALA A 26 -8.14 6.58 6.97
CA ALA A 26 -9.12 7.39 7.67
C ALA A 26 -8.76 8.88 7.63
N SER A 27 -7.49 9.24 7.81
CA SER A 27 -6.97 10.59 7.70
C SER A 27 -7.22 11.16 6.30
N TYR A 28 -6.95 10.39 5.24
CA TYR A 28 -7.24 10.82 3.86
C TYR A 28 -8.73 10.96 3.57
N ALA A 29 -9.57 10.08 4.10
CA ALA A 29 -11.01 10.22 3.98
C ALA A 29 -11.51 11.52 4.67
N VAL A 30 -11.00 11.82 5.86
CA VAL A 30 -11.33 13.05 6.60
C VAL A 30 -10.87 14.28 5.83
N VAL A 31 -9.63 14.31 5.34
CA VAL A 31 -9.10 15.42 4.53
C VAL A 31 -9.92 15.61 3.25
N GLY A 32 -10.19 14.53 2.50
CA GLY A 32 -10.98 14.58 1.27
C GLY A 32 -12.40 15.10 1.48
N LEU A 33 -13.08 14.65 2.55
CA LEU A 33 -14.41 15.15 2.93
C LEU A 33 -14.37 16.60 3.41
N ALA A 34 -13.32 16.98 4.14
CA ALA A 34 -13.15 18.34 4.63
C ALA A 34 -12.99 19.35 3.50
N CYS A 35 -12.18 19.01 2.50
CA CYS A 35 -12.01 19.85 1.31
C CYS A 35 -13.24 19.90 0.42
N ALA A 36 -14.07 18.86 0.43
CA ALA A 36 -15.32 18.83 -0.34
C ALA A 36 -16.47 19.66 0.28
N SER A 37 -16.45 19.92 1.60
CA SER A 37 -17.62 20.41 2.34
C SER A 37 -17.36 21.57 3.31
N VAL A 38 -16.14 22.12 3.37
CA VAL A 38 -15.74 23.13 4.37
C VAL A 38 -15.99 22.60 5.80
N TRP A 39 -15.58 21.35 6.04
CA TRP A 39 -15.87 20.67 7.31
C TRP A 39 -15.01 21.24 8.45
N ARG A 40 -15.62 22.10 9.28
CA ARG A 40 -14.93 22.77 10.39
C ARG A 40 -14.39 21.83 11.48
N ALA A 41 -14.90 20.59 11.58
CA ALA A 41 -14.49 19.60 12.58
C ALA A 41 -13.46 18.58 12.05
N ALA A 42 -12.91 18.79 10.85
CA ALA A 42 -11.93 17.89 10.25
C ALA A 42 -10.68 17.72 11.13
N GLY A 43 -10.16 18.80 11.72
CA GLY A 43 -9.01 18.74 12.64
C GLY A 43 -9.27 17.88 13.88
N ALA A 44 -10.45 18.01 14.51
CA ALA A 44 -10.83 17.17 15.64
C ALA A 44 -10.99 15.69 15.24
N SER A 45 -11.54 15.43 14.05
CA SER A 45 -11.71 14.07 13.53
C SER A 45 -10.36 13.40 13.25
N LEU A 46 -9.41 14.13 12.65
CA LEU A 46 -8.03 13.66 12.46
C LEU A 46 -7.32 13.39 13.79
N ALA A 47 -7.48 14.26 14.79
CA ALA A 47 -6.91 14.04 16.11
C ALA A 47 -7.46 12.76 16.76
N ILE A 48 -8.77 12.52 16.66
CA ILE A 48 -9.41 11.30 17.18
C ILE A 48 -8.90 10.04 16.44
N VAL A 49 -8.88 10.08 15.11
CA VAL A 49 -8.37 8.96 14.28
C VAL A 49 -6.91 8.66 14.62
N THR A 50 -6.09 9.70 14.78
CA THR A 50 -4.69 9.60 15.18
C THR A 50 -4.53 8.97 16.55
N ALA A 51 -5.24 9.47 17.55
CA ALA A 51 -5.19 8.95 18.92
C ALA A 51 -5.64 7.48 18.97
N ALA A 52 -6.72 7.12 18.28
CA ALA A 52 -7.25 5.76 18.24
C ALA A 52 -6.25 4.78 17.59
N CYS A 53 -5.65 5.16 16.45
CA CYS A 53 -4.69 4.31 15.76
C CYS A 53 -3.35 4.22 16.51
N ALA A 54 -2.89 5.32 17.10
CA ALA A 54 -1.69 5.31 17.96
C ALA A 54 -1.89 4.40 19.18
N ALA A 55 -3.06 4.45 19.82
CA ALA A 55 -3.41 3.56 20.93
C ALA A 55 -3.46 2.09 20.49
N ALA A 56 -4.03 1.79 19.31
CA ALA A 56 -4.04 0.45 18.75
C ALA A 56 -2.61 -0.07 18.46
N SER A 57 -1.73 0.79 17.93
CA SER A 57 -0.32 0.49 17.69
C SER A 57 0.44 0.20 19.00
N LEU A 58 0.25 1.05 20.02
CA LEU A 58 0.81 0.85 21.36
C LEU A 58 0.30 -0.44 22.01
N GLY A 59 -0.99 -0.76 21.86
CA GLY A 59 -1.57 -2.02 22.35
C GLY A 59 -0.94 -3.26 21.70
N ALA A 60 -0.68 -3.21 20.39
CA ALA A 60 0.06 -4.25 19.69
C ALA A 60 1.52 -4.36 20.19
N GLY A 61 2.17 -3.21 20.44
CA GLY A 61 3.52 -3.14 21.02
C GLY A 61 3.61 -3.72 22.43
N TRP A 62 2.60 -3.48 23.27
CA TRP A 62 2.54 -4.07 24.61
C TRP A 62 2.38 -5.59 24.58
N LEU A 63 1.57 -6.10 23.64
CA LEU A 63 1.47 -7.54 23.42
C LEU A 63 2.81 -8.13 22.94
N ALA A 64 3.51 -7.43 22.04
CA ALA A 64 4.84 -7.81 21.59
C ALA A 64 5.87 -7.82 22.73
N TYR A 65 5.81 -6.81 23.62
CA TYR A 65 6.66 -6.72 24.80
C TYR A 65 6.43 -7.89 25.76
N ARG A 66 5.17 -8.28 25.98
CA ARG A 66 4.84 -9.46 26.79
C ARG A 66 5.44 -10.73 26.20
N LEU A 67 5.32 -10.93 24.87
CA LEU A 67 5.93 -12.06 24.17
C LEU A 67 7.47 -12.04 24.25
N TRP A 68 8.06 -10.84 24.23
CA TRP A 68 9.50 -10.68 24.35
C TRP A 68 10.03 -11.06 25.74
N ARG A 69 9.27 -10.72 26.80
CA ARG A 69 9.62 -10.95 28.20
C ARG A 69 9.31 -12.36 28.71
N THR A 70 8.40 -13.10 28.06
CA THR A 70 8.10 -14.48 28.44
C THR A 70 9.27 -15.41 28.09
N PRO A 71 9.84 -16.17 29.05
CA PRO A 71 10.87 -17.17 28.75
C PRO A 71 10.31 -18.21 27.78
N GLY A 72 10.97 -18.40 26.65
CA GLY A 72 10.49 -19.27 25.58
C GLY A 72 11.54 -19.46 24.48
N PRO A 73 11.21 -20.21 23.41
CA PRO A 73 12.15 -20.43 22.31
C PRO A 73 12.60 -19.09 21.70
N GLY A 74 13.88 -18.99 21.31
CA GLY A 74 14.51 -17.74 20.87
C GLY A 74 13.77 -17.01 19.74
N THR A 75 13.00 -17.72 18.92
CA THR A 75 12.13 -17.13 17.89
C THR A 75 10.98 -16.29 18.48
N ALA A 76 10.37 -16.69 19.60
CA ALA A 76 9.30 -15.91 20.23
C ALA A 76 9.82 -14.59 20.82
N SER A 77 11.02 -14.64 21.42
CA SER A 77 11.72 -13.46 21.94
C SER A 77 12.10 -12.50 20.79
N LEU A 78 12.66 -13.02 19.69
CA LEU A 78 12.99 -12.22 18.50
C LEU A 78 11.74 -11.54 17.91
N LEU A 79 10.63 -12.29 17.74
CA LEU A 79 9.37 -11.73 17.23
C LEU A 79 8.78 -10.67 18.17
N GLY A 80 8.91 -10.87 19.48
CA GLY A 80 8.52 -9.87 20.48
C GLY A 80 9.33 -8.59 20.33
N GLY A 81 10.66 -8.69 20.24
CA GLY A 81 11.54 -7.53 20.02
C GLY A 81 11.22 -6.78 18.72
N VAL A 82 11.03 -7.51 17.61
CA VAL A 82 10.62 -6.94 16.31
C VAL A 82 9.27 -6.23 16.42
N GLY A 83 8.30 -6.85 17.09
CA GLY A 83 6.97 -6.24 17.29
C GLY A 83 7.02 -4.97 18.15
N VAL A 84 7.86 -4.93 19.19
CA VAL A 84 8.05 -3.73 20.03
C VAL A 84 8.66 -2.59 19.21
N SER A 85 9.74 -2.86 18.48
CA SER A 85 10.39 -1.86 17.63
C SER A 85 9.47 -1.38 16.51
N GLY A 86 8.70 -2.29 15.91
CA GLY A 86 7.68 -1.95 14.93
C GLY A 86 6.61 -1.03 15.52
N ALA A 87 6.04 -1.40 16.68
CA ALA A 87 5.03 -0.59 17.34
C ALA A 87 5.53 0.81 17.72
N ALA A 88 6.77 0.95 18.19
CA ALA A 88 7.37 2.26 18.44
C ALA A 88 7.43 3.10 17.15
N LEU A 89 7.97 2.53 16.07
CA LEU A 89 8.10 3.20 14.77
C LEU A 89 6.75 3.63 14.19
N PHE A 90 5.78 2.72 14.12
CA PHE A 90 4.46 3.03 13.56
C PHE A 90 3.68 4.01 14.43
N THR A 91 3.84 3.98 15.75
CA THR A 91 3.21 4.98 16.64
C THR A 91 3.78 6.37 16.36
N VAL A 92 5.10 6.49 16.19
CA VAL A 92 5.72 7.77 15.80
C VAL A 92 5.23 8.22 14.43
N ALA A 93 5.14 7.32 13.44
CA ALA A 93 4.62 7.63 12.11
C ALA A 93 3.16 8.14 12.17
N ILE A 94 2.29 7.42 12.88
CA ILE A 94 0.89 7.81 13.08
C ILE A 94 0.78 9.20 13.71
N VAL A 95 1.52 9.45 14.79
CA VAL A 95 1.46 10.73 15.51
C VAL A 95 2.01 11.86 14.66
N ALA A 96 3.14 11.66 13.99
CA ALA A 96 3.75 12.65 13.12
C ALA A 96 2.80 13.03 11.97
N GLU A 97 2.17 12.04 11.34
CA GLU A 97 1.22 12.25 10.25
C GLU A 97 -0.07 12.92 10.74
N GLY A 98 -0.62 12.50 11.88
CA GLY A 98 -1.80 13.10 12.48
C GLY A 98 -1.60 14.53 12.96
N MET A 99 -0.35 14.91 13.25
CA MET A 99 0.06 16.27 13.59
C MET A 99 0.33 17.14 12.35
N ALA A 100 0.52 16.56 11.17
CA ALA A 100 0.82 17.32 9.96
C ALA A 100 -0.21 18.42 9.64
N PRO A 101 -1.54 18.22 9.83
CA PRO A 101 -2.54 19.28 9.65
C PRO A 101 -2.45 20.47 10.61
N VAL A 102 -1.67 20.35 11.70
CA VAL A 102 -1.41 21.47 12.62
C VAL A 102 -0.42 22.45 11.98
N PHE A 103 0.45 21.96 11.09
CA PHE A 103 1.51 22.73 10.45
C PHE A 103 1.24 23.00 8.97
N LEU A 104 0.33 22.25 8.34
CA LEU A 104 -0.06 22.38 6.94
C LEU A 104 -1.59 22.59 6.83
N PRO A 105 -2.08 23.54 6.00
CA PRO A 105 -3.51 23.71 5.80
C PRO A 105 -4.13 22.43 5.23
N LEU A 106 -5.20 21.94 5.87
CA LEU A 106 -5.95 20.75 5.46
C LEU A 106 -6.40 20.80 3.99
N CYS A 107 -6.70 21.99 3.51
CA CYS A 107 -7.08 22.24 2.12
C CYS A 107 -6.42 23.56 1.66
N PRO A 108 -5.61 23.54 0.59
CA PRO A 108 -5.22 24.76 -0.08
C PRO A 108 -6.46 25.48 -0.64
N PRO A 109 -6.51 26.83 -0.66
CA PRO A 109 -7.64 27.56 -1.24
C PRO A 109 -7.83 27.20 -2.73
N GLY A 110 -9.09 27.07 -3.17
CA GLY A 110 -9.44 26.89 -4.60
C GLY A 110 -9.83 25.47 -5.05
N VAL A 111 -10.14 24.53 -4.13
CA VAL A 111 -10.62 23.17 -4.48
C VAL A 111 -12.08 23.22 -4.98
N ALA A 112 -12.29 23.65 -6.23
CA ALA A 112 -13.58 23.56 -6.92
C ALA A 112 -13.59 22.38 -7.92
N ARG A 113 -14.78 21.79 -8.06
CA ARG A 113 -15.15 20.54 -8.75
C ARG A 113 -14.42 20.29 -10.08
N ALA A 114 -13.59 19.25 -10.13
CA ALA A 114 -13.09 18.66 -11.37
C ALA A 114 -14.00 17.49 -11.79
N ASP A 115 -14.84 17.72 -12.79
CA ASP A 115 -15.79 16.73 -13.32
C ASP A 115 -15.14 15.70 -14.29
N ALA A 116 -13.83 15.83 -14.55
CA ALA A 116 -13.13 15.14 -15.64
C ALA A 116 -12.73 13.67 -15.35
N TRP A 117 -12.75 13.22 -14.09
CA TRP A 117 -12.07 11.97 -13.70
C TRP A 117 -12.99 10.81 -13.28
N ARG A 118 -14.28 10.88 -13.64
CA ARG A 118 -15.29 9.87 -13.27
C ARG A 118 -14.91 8.44 -13.67
N ALA A 119 -14.16 8.25 -14.76
CA ALA A 119 -13.77 6.93 -15.24
C ALA A 119 -12.78 6.21 -14.29
N GLU A 120 -11.83 6.93 -13.70
CA GLU A 120 -10.82 6.37 -12.79
C GLU A 120 -11.41 5.86 -11.48
N ALA A 121 -12.50 6.48 -11.00
CA ALA A 121 -13.23 6.02 -9.83
C ALA A 121 -14.18 4.84 -10.13
N LEU A 122 -14.72 4.75 -11.36
CA LEU A 122 -15.67 3.70 -11.75
C LEU A 122 -15.01 2.34 -12.03
N LEU A 123 -13.79 2.35 -12.60
CA LEU A 123 -13.00 1.16 -12.88
C LEU A 123 -12.75 0.26 -11.64
N PRO A 124 -12.25 0.77 -10.51
CA PRO A 124 -12.04 -0.04 -9.31
C PRO A 124 -13.35 -0.55 -8.71
N VAL A 125 -14.44 0.23 -8.77
CA VAL A 125 -15.77 -0.19 -8.30
C VAL A 125 -16.30 -1.34 -9.15
N ALA A 126 -16.21 -1.24 -10.48
CA ALA A 126 -16.57 -2.31 -11.39
C ALA A 126 -15.70 -3.56 -11.17
N GLY A 127 -14.40 -3.38 -10.98
CA GLY A 127 -13.47 -4.46 -10.64
C GLY A 127 -13.82 -5.17 -9.33
N ALA A 128 -14.15 -4.42 -8.28
CA ALA A 128 -14.62 -4.94 -6.99
C ALA A 128 -15.93 -5.73 -7.13
N ALA A 129 -16.90 -5.20 -7.87
CA ALA A 129 -18.17 -5.87 -8.13
C ALA A 129 -17.99 -7.18 -8.89
N LEU A 130 -17.16 -7.18 -9.95
CA LEU A 130 -16.84 -8.37 -10.74
C LEU A 130 -16.12 -9.43 -9.91
N TYR A 131 -15.11 -9.02 -9.13
CA TYR A 131 -14.37 -9.93 -8.26
C TYR A 131 -15.28 -10.54 -7.19
N TRP A 132 -16.14 -9.73 -6.56
CA TRP A 132 -17.08 -10.21 -5.56
C TRP A 132 -18.13 -11.15 -6.14
N ALA A 133 -18.68 -10.84 -7.31
CA ALA A 133 -19.56 -11.72 -8.05
C ALA A 133 -18.86 -13.05 -8.40
N GLY A 134 -17.59 -12.98 -8.81
CA GLY A 134 -16.78 -14.15 -9.08
C GLY A 134 -16.53 -15.01 -7.84
N ALA A 135 -16.19 -14.40 -6.71
CA ALA A 135 -16.02 -15.07 -5.44
C ALA A 135 -17.32 -15.73 -4.96
N ARG A 136 -18.47 -15.06 -5.12
CA ARG A 136 -19.80 -15.63 -4.81
C ARG A 136 -20.13 -16.83 -5.70
N ARG A 137 -19.92 -16.72 -7.01
CA ARG A 137 -20.15 -17.83 -7.96
C ARG A 137 -19.26 -19.02 -7.63
N LEU A 138 -17.99 -18.78 -7.30
CA LEU A 138 -17.05 -19.84 -6.96
C LEU A 138 -17.43 -20.55 -5.66
N ARG A 139 -17.85 -19.82 -4.62
CA ARG A 139 -18.39 -20.41 -3.38
C ARG A 139 -19.65 -21.26 -3.62
N ARG A 140 -20.52 -20.84 -4.55
CA ARG A 140 -21.73 -21.61 -4.90
C ARG A 140 -21.42 -22.89 -5.69
N ARG A 141 -20.50 -22.83 -6.66
CA ARG A 141 -20.13 -23.99 -7.51
C ARG A 141 -19.22 -24.99 -6.81
N ALA A 142 -18.42 -24.53 -5.87
CA ALA A 142 -17.57 -25.36 -5.05
C ALA A 142 -17.67 -24.88 -3.60
N PRO A 143 -18.60 -25.44 -2.80
CA PRO A 143 -18.78 -25.08 -1.38
C PRO A 143 -17.52 -25.28 -0.54
N ARG A 144 -16.62 -26.16 -0.99
CA ARG A 144 -15.28 -26.39 -0.43
C ARG A 144 -14.19 -25.48 -1.02
N SER A 145 -14.56 -24.52 -1.89
CA SER A 145 -13.63 -23.60 -2.53
C SER A 145 -12.98 -22.67 -1.51
N PRO A 146 -11.65 -22.56 -1.50
CA PRO A 146 -10.88 -21.96 -0.41
C PRO A 146 -10.69 -20.44 -0.55
N VAL A 147 -11.60 -19.70 -1.18
CA VAL A 147 -11.48 -18.22 -1.20
C VAL A 147 -11.88 -17.67 0.16
N ALA A 148 -10.89 -17.61 1.05
CA ALA A 148 -11.05 -17.09 2.40
C ALA A 148 -11.62 -15.67 2.40
N ALA A 149 -12.52 -15.37 3.34
CA ALA A 149 -13.21 -14.08 3.43
C ALA A 149 -12.24 -12.89 3.50
N TRP A 150 -11.10 -13.06 4.18
CA TRP A 150 -10.07 -12.02 4.26
C TRP A 150 -9.46 -11.65 2.90
N ARG A 151 -9.39 -12.56 1.93
CA ARG A 151 -8.91 -12.25 0.56
C ARG A 151 -9.92 -11.41 -0.20
N VAL A 152 -11.21 -11.61 0.08
CA VAL A 152 -12.27 -10.77 -0.48
C VAL A 152 -12.22 -9.38 0.15
N ALA A 153 -12.07 -9.31 1.47
CA ALA A 153 -11.90 -8.05 2.17
C ALA A 153 -10.65 -7.29 1.68
N ALA A 154 -9.51 -7.97 1.50
CA ALA A 154 -8.28 -7.36 0.98
C ALA A 154 -8.48 -6.80 -0.44
N PHE A 155 -9.09 -7.57 -1.34
CA PHE A 155 -9.35 -7.09 -2.71
C PHE A 155 -10.30 -5.89 -2.73
N VAL A 156 -11.42 -5.97 -2.01
CA VAL A 156 -12.41 -4.89 -1.94
C VAL A 156 -11.81 -3.65 -1.27
N GLY A 157 -11.03 -3.83 -0.21
CA GLY A 157 -10.31 -2.74 0.46
C GLY A 157 -9.26 -2.08 -0.45
N GLY A 158 -8.51 -2.87 -1.21
CA GLY A 158 -7.56 -2.35 -2.20
C GLY A 158 -8.26 -1.59 -3.33
N ALA A 159 -9.38 -2.09 -3.85
CA ALA A 159 -10.18 -1.39 -4.85
C ALA A 159 -10.79 -0.10 -4.29
N ALA A 160 -11.25 -0.11 -3.03
CA ALA A 160 -11.71 1.09 -2.35
C ALA A 160 -10.58 2.11 -2.19
N ALA A 161 -9.36 1.68 -1.88
CA ALA A 161 -8.19 2.58 -1.81
C ALA A 161 -7.87 3.23 -3.16
N VAL A 162 -7.94 2.48 -4.27
CA VAL A 162 -7.82 3.08 -5.62
C VAL A 162 -8.92 4.11 -5.86
N ALA A 163 -10.18 3.76 -5.56
CA ALA A 163 -11.31 4.67 -5.78
C ALA A 163 -11.17 5.94 -4.94
N LEU A 164 -10.77 5.83 -3.67
CA LEU A 164 -10.55 6.96 -2.76
C LEU A 164 -9.41 7.86 -3.25
N ALA A 165 -8.31 7.28 -3.73
CA ALA A 165 -7.20 8.03 -4.29
C ALA A 165 -7.59 8.84 -5.53
N THR A 166 -8.58 8.36 -6.30
CA THR A 166 -9.04 9.00 -7.54
C THR A 166 -10.34 9.80 -7.40
N LEU A 167 -10.84 10.00 -6.17
CA LEU A 167 -12.00 10.86 -5.93
C LEU A 167 -11.67 12.33 -6.24
N ALA A 168 -12.64 13.05 -6.81
CA ALA A 168 -12.49 14.43 -7.26
C ALA A 168 -11.82 15.40 -6.25
N PRO A 169 -12.08 15.37 -4.93
CA PRO A 169 -11.40 16.25 -3.98
C PRO A 169 -9.90 15.95 -3.84
N VAL A 170 -9.51 14.67 -3.92
CA VAL A 170 -8.12 14.23 -3.84
C VAL A 170 -7.41 14.55 -5.16
N THR A 171 -8.04 14.28 -6.29
CA THR A 171 -7.49 14.63 -7.62
C THR A 171 -7.30 16.13 -7.78
N ALA A 172 -8.28 16.95 -7.37
CA ALA A 172 -8.16 18.40 -7.44
C ALA A 172 -7.07 18.97 -6.51
N TRP A 173 -6.70 18.26 -5.44
CA TRP A 173 -5.54 18.60 -4.62
C TRP A 173 -4.24 18.17 -5.32
N ALA A 174 -4.19 16.95 -5.85
CA ALA A 174 -3.03 16.40 -6.55
C ALA A 174 -2.63 17.21 -7.80
N GLU A 175 -3.60 17.73 -8.55
CA GLU A 175 -3.34 18.57 -9.74
C GLU A 175 -2.60 19.88 -9.42
N ARG A 176 -2.66 20.35 -8.17
CA ARG A 176 -2.05 21.63 -7.74
C ARG A 176 -0.93 21.47 -6.72
N SER A 177 -0.61 20.25 -6.32
CA SER A 177 0.37 19.95 -5.28
C SER A 177 1.11 18.66 -5.60
N VAL A 178 2.43 18.75 -5.72
CA VAL A 178 3.35 17.63 -5.82
C VAL A 178 3.17 16.69 -4.62
N ALA A 179 2.93 17.23 -3.42
CA ALA A 179 2.64 16.42 -2.24
C ALA A 179 1.31 15.66 -2.37
N GLY A 180 0.27 16.32 -2.88
CA GLY A 180 -1.02 15.69 -3.16
C GLY A 180 -0.92 14.58 -4.19
N HIS A 181 -0.17 14.82 -5.26
CA HIS A 181 0.12 13.82 -6.29
C HIS A 181 0.90 12.63 -5.72
N MET A 182 1.88 12.90 -4.87
CA MET A 182 2.66 11.85 -4.22
C MET A 182 1.81 10.96 -3.30
N VAL A 183 0.83 11.55 -2.62
CA VAL A 183 -0.13 10.77 -1.82
C VAL A 183 -0.90 9.79 -2.70
N GLN A 184 -1.38 10.21 -3.88
CA GLN A 184 -2.04 9.29 -4.81
C GLN A 184 -1.11 8.14 -5.19
N HIS A 185 0.14 8.45 -5.57
CA HIS A 185 1.14 7.44 -5.89
C HIS A 185 1.39 6.46 -4.74
N LEU A 186 1.52 6.93 -3.50
CA LEU A 186 1.72 6.09 -2.33
C LEU A 186 0.51 5.19 -2.06
N VAL A 187 -0.71 5.74 -2.07
CA VAL A 187 -1.92 4.95 -1.85
C VAL A 187 -2.06 3.87 -2.91
N LEU A 188 -1.80 4.19 -4.19
CA LEU A 188 -1.84 3.21 -5.27
C LEU A 188 -0.75 2.13 -5.10
N ALA A 189 0.50 2.54 -4.86
CA ALA A 189 1.65 1.67 -4.91
C ALA A 189 1.84 0.82 -3.65
N VAL A 190 1.64 1.36 -2.45
CA VAL A 190 1.97 0.66 -1.18
C VAL A 190 0.75 0.28 -0.34
N VAL A 191 -0.47 0.73 -0.70
CA VAL A 191 -1.71 0.31 -0.02
C VAL A 191 -2.60 -0.52 -0.94
N ALA A 192 -3.02 0.04 -2.08
CA ALA A 192 -3.95 -0.60 -2.99
C ALA A 192 -3.36 -1.84 -3.67
N ALA A 193 -2.19 -1.70 -4.31
CA ALA A 193 -1.54 -2.80 -5.02
C ALA A 193 -1.29 -4.05 -4.15
N PRO A 194 -0.72 -3.98 -2.94
CA PRO A 194 -0.54 -5.18 -2.11
C PRO A 194 -1.87 -5.79 -1.67
N ALA A 195 -2.88 -4.98 -1.32
CA ALA A 195 -4.20 -5.46 -0.92
C ALA A 195 -4.92 -6.18 -2.09
N LEU A 196 -4.85 -5.62 -3.29
CA LEU A 196 -5.36 -6.22 -4.52
C LEU A 196 -4.61 -7.52 -4.87
N ALA A 197 -3.28 -7.53 -4.78
CA ALA A 197 -2.45 -8.72 -5.03
C ALA A 197 -2.81 -9.87 -4.07
N LEU A 198 -3.03 -9.58 -2.79
CA LEU A 198 -3.48 -10.57 -1.78
C LEU A 198 -4.85 -11.20 -2.11
N GLY A 199 -5.69 -10.50 -2.88
CA GLY A 199 -6.97 -11.00 -3.38
C GLY A 199 -6.85 -12.13 -4.40
N ARG A 200 -5.72 -12.27 -5.11
CA ARG A 200 -5.54 -13.22 -6.23
C ARG A 200 -6.64 -13.07 -7.32
N PRO A 201 -6.87 -11.85 -7.84
CA PRO A 201 -7.99 -11.54 -8.74
C PRO A 201 -8.04 -12.42 -9.98
N LEU A 202 -6.89 -12.71 -10.60
CA LEU A 202 -6.83 -13.52 -11.80
C LEU A 202 -7.41 -14.92 -11.59
N LEU A 203 -7.15 -15.55 -10.43
CA LEU A 203 -7.68 -16.88 -10.13
C LEU A 203 -9.18 -16.83 -9.86
N VAL A 204 -9.65 -15.86 -9.08
CA VAL A 204 -11.06 -15.72 -8.73
C VAL A 204 -11.90 -15.43 -9.97
N LEU A 205 -11.43 -14.51 -10.83
CA LEU A 205 -12.14 -14.12 -12.04
C LEU A 205 -12.09 -15.20 -13.13
N ALA A 206 -10.96 -15.88 -13.31
CA ALA A 206 -10.85 -17.00 -14.27
C ALA A 206 -11.73 -18.20 -13.84
N ALA A 207 -11.77 -18.51 -12.54
CA ALA A 207 -12.64 -19.56 -12.02
C ALA A 207 -14.13 -19.19 -12.08
N ALA A 208 -14.45 -17.89 -12.09
CA ALA A 208 -15.80 -17.39 -12.26
C ALA A 208 -16.31 -17.40 -13.71
N GLY A 209 -15.44 -17.64 -14.69
CA GLY A 209 -15.78 -17.64 -16.12
C GLY A 209 -15.77 -16.26 -16.77
N ALA A 210 -15.08 -15.28 -16.19
CA ALA A 210 -14.86 -13.97 -16.83
C ALA A 210 -14.02 -14.11 -18.12
N PRO A 211 -14.12 -13.18 -19.09
CA PRO A 211 -13.33 -13.20 -20.33
C PRO A 211 -11.80 -13.19 -20.10
N LEU A 212 -11.37 -12.93 -18.87
CA LEU A 212 -9.98 -12.99 -18.41
C LEU A 212 -9.39 -14.41 -18.36
N ARG A 213 -10.15 -15.46 -18.72
CA ARG A 213 -9.66 -16.84 -18.83
C ARG A 213 -8.47 -16.96 -19.80
N GLY A 214 -8.42 -16.11 -20.83
CA GLY A 214 -7.29 -16.01 -21.76
C GLY A 214 -5.99 -15.56 -21.09
N LEU A 215 -6.03 -14.72 -20.06
CA LEU A 215 -4.84 -14.31 -19.29
C LEU A 215 -4.29 -15.43 -18.41
N THR A 216 -5.11 -16.44 -18.12
CA THR A 216 -4.69 -17.63 -17.35
C THR A 216 -4.25 -18.80 -18.24
N ARG A 217 -4.17 -18.61 -19.57
CA ARG A 217 -3.76 -19.63 -20.54
C ARG A 217 -2.83 -19.06 -21.62
N GLY A 218 -2.18 -19.94 -22.37
CA GLY A 218 -1.37 -19.58 -23.54
C GLY A 218 -0.37 -18.43 -23.28
N PRO A 219 -0.31 -17.40 -24.13
CA PRO A 219 0.66 -16.30 -24.01
C PRO A 219 0.44 -15.44 -22.75
N GLY A 220 -0.81 -15.28 -22.27
CA GLY A 220 -1.09 -14.54 -21.04
C GLY A 220 -0.51 -15.21 -19.79
N LEU A 221 -0.56 -16.54 -19.75
CA LEU A 221 0.08 -17.31 -18.69
C LEU A 221 1.61 -17.20 -18.75
N ALA A 222 2.19 -17.29 -19.95
CA ALA A 222 3.63 -17.13 -20.16
C ALA A 222 4.13 -15.74 -19.73
N LEU A 223 3.41 -14.68 -20.11
CA LEU A 223 3.67 -13.31 -19.66
C LEU A 223 3.55 -13.20 -18.14
N GLY A 224 2.54 -13.82 -17.53
CA GLY A 224 2.41 -13.87 -16.08
C GLY A 224 3.59 -14.55 -15.38
N PHE A 225 4.16 -15.61 -15.95
CA PHE A 225 5.38 -16.25 -15.42
C PHE A 225 6.62 -15.38 -15.61
N LEU A 226 6.75 -14.69 -16.75
CA LEU A 226 7.84 -13.76 -17.03
C LEU A 226 7.82 -12.60 -16.02
N LEU A 227 6.68 -11.92 -15.88
CA LEU A 227 6.50 -10.80 -14.96
C LEU A 227 6.61 -11.21 -13.49
N ALA A 228 6.34 -12.48 -13.15
CA ALA A 228 6.55 -13.00 -11.80
C ALA A 228 8.01 -13.28 -11.45
N ARG A 229 8.97 -13.05 -12.36
CA ARG A 229 10.40 -13.16 -12.04
C ARG A 229 10.80 -11.98 -11.14
N PRO A 230 11.39 -12.21 -9.95
CA PRO A 230 11.69 -11.14 -8.99
C PRO A 230 12.49 -9.99 -9.60
N LEU A 231 13.59 -10.27 -10.29
CA LEU A 231 14.41 -9.21 -10.88
C LEU A 231 13.62 -8.36 -11.90
N LEU A 232 12.81 -8.98 -12.75
CA LEU A 232 12.01 -8.25 -13.73
C LEU A 232 10.91 -7.42 -13.08
N ALA A 233 10.21 -7.99 -12.09
CA ALA A 233 9.21 -7.26 -11.32
C ALA A 233 9.81 -6.04 -10.60
N TRP A 234 10.99 -6.22 -10.01
CA TRP A 234 11.74 -5.15 -9.36
C TRP A 234 12.16 -4.06 -10.34
N LEU A 235 12.76 -4.45 -11.48
CA LEU A 235 13.19 -3.51 -12.51
C LEU A 235 12.02 -2.74 -13.12
N LEU A 236 10.89 -3.40 -13.37
CA LEU A 236 9.68 -2.75 -13.88
C LEU A 236 9.15 -1.74 -12.87
N HIS A 237 9.10 -2.10 -11.59
CA HIS A 237 8.67 -1.22 -10.51
C HIS A 237 9.57 0.02 -10.38
N ALA A 238 10.88 -0.17 -10.35
CA ALA A 238 11.84 0.92 -10.31
C ALA A 238 11.77 1.79 -11.57
N ALA A 239 11.75 1.19 -12.76
CA ALA A 239 11.72 1.93 -14.02
C ALA A 239 10.48 2.82 -14.13
N VAL A 240 9.29 2.28 -13.84
CA VAL A 240 8.04 3.06 -13.88
C VAL A 240 8.08 4.19 -12.85
N LEU A 241 8.56 3.90 -11.63
CA LEU A 241 8.68 4.91 -10.58
C LEU A 241 9.58 6.07 -11.03
N TRP A 242 10.81 5.79 -11.46
CA TRP A 242 11.75 6.83 -11.87
C TRP A 242 11.31 7.58 -13.14
N LEU A 243 10.68 6.88 -14.09
CA LEU A 243 10.21 7.46 -15.34
C LEU A 243 9.17 8.56 -15.09
N TRP A 244 8.18 8.31 -14.22
CA TRP A 244 7.12 9.29 -13.95
C TRP A 244 7.56 10.45 -13.06
N HIS A 245 8.65 10.28 -12.31
CA HIS A 245 9.27 11.38 -11.56
C HIS A 245 10.31 12.16 -12.39
N ALA A 246 10.49 11.85 -13.67
CA ALA A 246 11.28 12.68 -14.57
C ALA A 246 10.53 14.00 -14.84
N PRO A 247 11.18 15.18 -14.70
CA PRO A 247 10.53 16.48 -14.82
C PRO A 247 9.64 16.68 -16.07
N ALA A 248 10.11 16.18 -17.22
CA ALA A 248 9.38 16.31 -18.48
C ALA A 248 8.08 15.48 -18.51
N LEU A 249 8.13 14.25 -17.99
CA LEU A 249 6.97 13.35 -17.99
C LEU A 249 5.98 13.73 -16.89
N TYR A 250 6.48 14.12 -15.72
CA TYR A 250 5.66 14.64 -14.64
C TYR A 250 4.80 15.82 -15.10
N ARG A 251 5.44 16.83 -15.73
CA ARG A 251 4.72 17.99 -16.28
C ARG A 251 3.72 17.59 -17.37
N ALA A 252 4.12 16.68 -18.27
CA ALA A 252 3.24 16.21 -19.32
C ALA A 252 2.01 15.46 -18.78
N ALA A 253 2.15 14.74 -17.67
CA ALA A 253 1.04 14.07 -17.00
C ALA A 253 0.06 15.09 -16.40
N LEU A 254 0.56 16.15 -15.75
CA LEU A 254 -0.30 17.23 -15.22
C LEU A 254 -1.09 17.98 -16.31
N GLU A 255 -0.49 18.15 -17.49
CA GLU A 255 -1.11 18.90 -18.59
C GLU A 255 -2.08 18.05 -19.44
N ARG A 256 -1.91 16.71 -19.45
CA ARG A 256 -2.63 15.83 -20.38
C ARG A 256 -3.35 14.71 -19.63
N PRO A 257 -4.69 14.72 -19.60
CA PRO A 257 -5.44 13.73 -18.84
C PRO A 257 -5.17 12.27 -19.20
N ALA A 258 -4.89 11.99 -20.48
CA ALA A 258 -4.54 10.65 -20.93
C ALA A 258 -3.17 10.17 -20.41
N LEU A 259 -2.20 11.08 -20.25
CA LEU A 259 -0.89 10.73 -19.68
C LEU A 259 -0.97 10.55 -18.17
N HIS A 260 -1.77 11.36 -17.48
CA HIS A 260 -2.06 11.15 -16.05
C HIS A 260 -2.70 9.78 -15.78
N LEU A 261 -3.70 9.40 -16.59
CA LEU A 261 -4.30 8.07 -16.50
C LEU A 261 -3.27 6.97 -16.78
N LEU A 262 -2.39 7.16 -17.77
CA LEU A 262 -1.34 6.22 -18.10
C LEU A 262 -0.31 6.09 -16.98
N GLU A 263 0.04 7.19 -16.32
CA GLU A 263 0.90 7.24 -15.13
C GLU A 263 0.32 6.38 -14.02
N HIS A 264 -0.89 6.69 -13.56
CA HIS A 264 -1.57 5.91 -12.52
C HIS A 264 -1.75 4.44 -12.90
N ALA A 265 -2.13 4.15 -14.16
CA ALA A 265 -2.32 2.79 -14.62
C ALA A 265 -1.01 1.99 -14.62
N THR A 266 0.08 2.58 -15.11
CA THR A 266 1.39 1.90 -15.17
C THR A 266 2.02 1.77 -13.78
N LEU A 267 1.89 2.77 -12.91
CA LEU A 267 2.29 2.69 -11.50
C LEU A 267 1.56 1.56 -10.77
N LEU A 268 0.23 1.52 -10.87
CA LEU A 268 -0.57 0.47 -10.25
C LEU A 268 -0.23 -0.90 -10.84
N ALA A 269 -0.08 -1.01 -12.15
CA ALA A 269 0.27 -2.28 -12.81
C ALA A 269 1.65 -2.79 -12.39
N ALA A 270 2.67 -1.92 -12.38
CA ALA A 270 4.02 -2.27 -11.94
C ALA A 270 4.04 -2.68 -10.46
N ALA A 271 3.33 -1.94 -9.60
CA ALA A 271 3.17 -2.27 -8.19
C ALA A 271 2.44 -3.61 -8.00
N LEU A 272 1.38 -3.90 -8.76
CA LEU A 272 0.68 -5.20 -8.71
C LEU A 272 1.59 -6.36 -9.10
N VAL A 273 2.46 -6.18 -10.09
CA VAL A 273 3.47 -7.17 -10.49
C VAL A 273 4.48 -7.37 -9.35
N PHE A 274 5.01 -6.28 -8.79
CA PHE A 274 5.95 -6.28 -7.67
C PHE A 274 5.39 -6.99 -6.44
N TRP A 275 4.21 -6.56 -5.96
CA TRP A 275 3.56 -7.15 -4.79
C TRP A 275 3.04 -8.56 -5.07
N GLY A 276 2.75 -8.90 -6.32
CA GLY A 276 2.43 -10.25 -6.75
C GLY A 276 3.55 -11.25 -6.47
N VAL A 277 4.82 -10.85 -6.65
CA VAL A 277 5.99 -11.68 -6.30
C VAL A 277 6.03 -11.98 -4.80
N VAL A 278 5.65 -11.01 -3.97
CA VAL A 278 5.64 -11.13 -2.50
C VAL A 278 4.43 -11.92 -1.99
N ALA A 279 3.23 -11.60 -2.49
CA ALA A 279 1.95 -12.13 -2.02
C ALA A 279 1.60 -13.51 -2.59
N GLU A 280 1.97 -13.77 -3.85
CA GLU A 280 1.62 -14.99 -4.59
C GLU A 280 2.81 -15.54 -5.37
N PRO A 281 3.87 -15.99 -4.69
CA PRO A 281 5.04 -16.45 -5.40
C PRO A 281 4.71 -17.77 -6.14
N ARG A 282 4.78 -17.73 -7.48
CA ARG A 282 4.64 -18.91 -8.35
C ARG A 282 5.76 -19.89 -8.02
N SER A 283 5.47 -21.20 -7.98
CA SER A 283 6.33 -22.22 -7.36
C SER A 283 7.81 -22.20 -7.81
N ARG A 284 8.10 -21.81 -9.06
CA ARG A 284 9.46 -21.72 -9.61
C ARG A 284 10.17 -20.36 -9.40
N ALA A 285 9.45 -19.33 -8.98
CA ALA A 285 9.95 -17.97 -8.76
C ALA A 285 9.83 -17.55 -7.27
N ARG A 286 9.72 -18.55 -6.37
CA ARG A 286 9.50 -18.32 -4.95
C ARG A 286 10.74 -17.72 -4.28
N LEU A 287 10.61 -16.48 -3.82
CA LEU A 287 11.57 -15.93 -2.87
C LEU A 287 11.44 -16.64 -1.52
N GLY A 288 12.56 -17.13 -1.00
CA GLY A 288 12.67 -17.48 0.42
C GLY A 288 12.51 -16.23 1.30
N PRO A 289 12.32 -16.37 2.62
CA PRO A 289 12.11 -15.23 3.53
C PRO A 289 13.21 -14.17 3.44
N GLY A 290 14.48 -14.58 3.39
CA GLY A 290 15.62 -13.67 3.22
C GLY A 290 15.64 -13.00 1.85
N GLY A 291 15.32 -13.74 0.78
CA GLY A 291 15.24 -13.17 -0.58
C GLY A 291 14.09 -12.15 -0.72
N ALA A 292 12.96 -12.40 -0.07
CA ALA A 292 11.83 -11.46 -0.04
C ALA A 292 12.14 -10.21 0.80
N ALA A 293 12.87 -10.37 1.92
CA ALA A 293 13.36 -9.24 2.71
C ALA A 293 14.33 -8.38 1.90
N LEU A 294 15.30 -9.00 1.21
CA LEU A 294 16.23 -8.28 0.33
C LEU A 294 15.49 -7.56 -0.81
N PHE A 295 14.53 -8.23 -1.44
CA PHE A 295 13.71 -7.67 -2.52
C PHE A 295 12.91 -6.43 -2.09
N LEU A 296 12.30 -6.47 -0.91
CA LEU A 296 11.57 -5.34 -0.32
C LEU A 296 12.52 -4.23 0.14
N PHE A 297 13.66 -4.59 0.74
CA PHE A 297 14.68 -3.65 1.20
C PHE A 297 15.27 -2.83 0.06
N THR A 298 15.68 -3.48 -1.03
CA THR A 298 16.25 -2.76 -2.19
C THR A 298 15.19 -1.91 -2.90
N ALA A 299 13.92 -2.33 -2.90
CA ALA A 299 12.82 -1.51 -3.40
C ALA A 299 12.59 -0.27 -2.53
N ALA A 300 12.68 -0.40 -1.21
CA ALA A 300 12.64 0.72 -0.27
C ALA A 300 13.83 1.66 -0.46
N LEU A 301 15.03 1.11 -0.70
CA LEU A 301 16.26 1.88 -0.91
C LEU A 301 16.16 2.75 -2.17
N GLN A 302 15.74 2.17 -3.31
CA GLN A 302 15.64 2.94 -4.56
C GLN A 302 14.50 3.97 -4.53
N ALA A 303 13.35 3.62 -3.95
CA ALA A 303 12.22 4.56 -3.82
C ALA A 303 12.52 5.67 -2.81
N GLY A 304 13.15 5.30 -1.68
CA GLY A 304 13.58 6.24 -0.64
C GLY A 304 14.70 7.16 -1.14
N GLY A 305 15.61 6.66 -1.97
CA GLY A 305 16.64 7.49 -2.61
C GLY A 305 16.04 8.57 -3.53
N LEU A 306 15.04 8.22 -4.34
CA LEU A 306 14.30 9.19 -5.16
C LEU A 306 13.52 10.19 -4.28
N GLY A 307 12.84 9.70 -3.23
CA GLY A 307 12.14 10.56 -2.27
C GLY A 307 13.09 11.54 -1.56
N ALA A 308 14.26 11.07 -1.10
CA ALA A 308 15.29 11.91 -0.49
C ALA A 308 15.84 12.96 -1.46
N ALA A 309 16.05 12.60 -2.73
CA ALA A 309 16.51 13.54 -3.75
C ALA A 309 15.49 14.68 -3.97
N LEU A 310 14.19 14.39 -3.93
CA LEU A 310 13.13 15.40 -3.99
C LEU A 310 13.05 16.24 -2.69
N ALA A 311 13.16 15.58 -1.53
CA ALA A 311 13.07 16.20 -0.21
C ALA A 311 14.23 17.16 0.10
N LEU A 312 15.41 16.86 -0.42
CA LEU A 312 16.65 17.60 -0.19
C LEU A 312 17.02 18.50 -1.37
N ALA A 313 16.15 18.64 -2.36
CA ALA A 313 16.40 19.49 -3.52
C ALA A 313 16.58 20.96 -3.11
N GLU A 314 17.57 21.62 -3.71
CA GLU A 314 17.83 23.06 -3.53
C GLU A 314 17.06 23.94 -4.52
N ALA A 315 16.59 23.35 -5.62
CA ALA A 315 15.82 24.01 -6.66
C ALA A 315 14.62 23.13 -7.09
N PRO A 316 13.49 23.73 -7.52
CA PRO A 316 12.32 22.96 -7.94
C PRO A 316 12.63 22.16 -9.20
N TRP A 317 12.32 20.86 -9.17
CA TRP A 317 12.40 19.97 -10.32
C TRP A 317 11.20 20.17 -11.26
N TYR A 318 10.06 20.63 -10.71
CA TYR A 318 8.80 20.81 -11.43
C TYR A 318 8.31 22.27 -11.50
N PRO A 319 9.09 23.25 -12.02
CA PRO A 319 8.57 24.63 -12.19
C PRO A 319 7.28 24.67 -13.02
N PRO A 320 6.31 25.55 -12.67
CA PRO A 320 6.35 26.58 -11.64
C PRO A 320 5.87 26.13 -10.24
N LEU A 321 5.77 24.82 -9.98
CA LEU A 321 5.33 24.31 -8.68
C LEU A 321 6.32 24.65 -7.57
N ASP A 322 5.79 24.81 -6.36
CA ASP A 322 6.53 25.25 -5.19
C ASP A 322 7.58 24.23 -4.73
N LEU A 323 8.75 24.73 -4.33
CA LEU A 323 9.86 23.88 -3.87
C LEU A 323 9.53 23.23 -2.54
N ASP A 324 8.88 23.92 -1.61
CA ASP A 324 8.57 23.35 -0.29
C ASP A 324 7.52 22.25 -0.42
N ASP A 325 6.51 22.44 -1.28
CA ASP A 325 5.54 21.39 -1.63
C ASP A 325 6.23 20.15 -2.27
N GLN A 326 7.22 20.33 -3.15
CA GLN A 326 8.03 19.22 -3.67
C GLN A 326 8.82 18.51 -2.56
N ARG A 327 9.38 19.26 -1.60
CA ARG A 327 10.16 18.67 -0.51
C ARG A 327 9.28 17.81 0.40
N VAL A 328 8.07 18.27 0.68
CA VAL A 328 7.05 17.49 1.39
C VAL A 328 6.71 16.22 0.61
N ALA A 329 6.52 16.31 -0.71
CA ALA A 329 6.30 15.14 -1.55
C ALA A 329 7.45 14.12 -1.44
N GLY A 330 8.70 14.59 -1.50
CA GLY A 330 9.87 13.74 -1.31
C GLY A 330 9.91 13.07 0.07
N ALA A 331 9.58 13.80 1.13
CA ALA A 331 9.52 13.27 2.49
C ALA A 331 8.41 12.21 2.65
N LEU A 332 7.23 12.43 2.05
CA LEU A 332 6.14 11.45 2.01
C LEU A 332 6.55 10.18 1.27
N MET A 333 7.23 10.32 0.14
CA MET A 333 7.73 9.19 -0.64
C MET A 333 8.75 8.37 0.15
N TRP A 334 9.66 9.05 0.85
CA TRP A 334 10.76 8.42 1.57
C TRP A 334 10.32 7.74 2.87
N ILE A 335 9.65 8.48 3.76
CA ILE A 335 9.39 8.03 5.12
C ILE A 335 8.16 7.09 5.15
N PRO A 336 6.92 7.54 4.88
CA PRO A 336 5.76 6.66 4.73
C PRO A 336 5.99 5.48 3.77
N GLY A 337 6.54 5.74 2.57
CA GLY A 337 6.83 4.68 1.61
C GLY A 337 7.79 3.62 2.17
N GLY A 338 8.90 4.06 2.78
CA GLY A 338 9.86 3.18 3.44
C GLY A 338 9.27 2.36 4.59
N VAL A 339 8.42 2.99 5.40
CA VAL A 339 7.69 2.36 6.49
C VAL A 339 6.78 1.23 5.98
N ALA A 340 6.10 1.42 4.85
CA ALA A 340 5.28 0.37 4.23
C ALA A 340 6.10 -0.85 3.76
N TYR A 341 7.26 -0.63 3.12
CA TYR A 341 8.15 -1.72 2.72
C TYR A 341 8.76 -2.46 3.92
N LEU A 342 9.11 -1.72 4.97
CA LEU A 342 9.58 -2.30 6.23
C LEU A 342 8.49 -3.15 6.86
N ALA A 343 7.25 -2.64 6.95
CA ALA A 343 6.10 -3.37 7.44
C ALA A 343 5.98 -4.74 6.75
N ALA A 344 5.95 -4.73 5.42
CA ALA A 344 5.85 -5.93 4.61
C ALA A 344 7.02 -6.90 4.86
N THR A 345 8.23 -6.38 5.03
CA THR A 345 9.43 -7.17 5.36
C THR A 345 9.26 -7.89 6.70
N LEU A 346 8.83 -7.16 7.73
CA LEU A 346 8.57 -7.73 9.05
C LEU A 346 7.48 -8.79 9.02
N VAL A 347 6.41 -8.57 8.24
CA VAL A 347 5.35 -9.57 8.01
C VAL A 347 5.94 -10.85 7.41
N VAL A 348 6.70 -10.75 6.33
CA VAL A 348 7.23 -11.91 5.60
C VAL A 348 8.19 -12.71 6.46
N VAL A 349 9.12 -12.04 7.15
CA VAL A 349 10.07 -12.68 8.05
C VAL A 349 9.35 -13.30 9.25
N GLY A 350 8.41 -12.57 9.86
CA GLY A 350 7.64 -13.06 11.00
C GLY A 350 6.78 -14.29 10.68
N LEU A 351 6.16 -14.31 9.51
CA LEU A 351 5.42 -15.47 9.02
C LEU A 351 6.33 -16.67 8.75
N ALA A 352 7.57 -16.45 8.34
CA ALA A 352 8.54 -17.53 8.13
C ALA A 352 8.95 -18.17 9.46
N LEU A 353 9.24 -17.35 10.48
CA LEU A 353 9.67 -17.80 11.80
C LEU A 353 8.57 -18.55 12.58
N THR A 354 7.29 -18.30 12.26
CA THR A 354 6.14 -18.96 12.92
C THR A 354 5.67 -20.25 12.23
N ARG A 355 6.26 -20.63 11.09
CA ARG A 355 5.96 -21.91 10.42
C ARG A 355 6.63 -23.07 11.19
N PRO A 356 5.88 -24.07 11.66
CA PRO A 356 6.48 -25.26 12.23
C PRO A 356 7.25 -26.03 11.16
N GLY A 357 8.57 -26.21 11.34
CA GLY A 357 9.36 -27.19 10.57
C GLY A 357 10.16 -26.68 9.37
N ALA A 358 11.02 -25.67 9.55
CA ALA A 358 12.19 -25.50 8.68
C ALA A 358 13.45 -25.50 9.54
N ALA A 359 13.76 -26.67 10.12
CA ALA A 359 15.14 -26.96 10.45
C ALA A 359 15.93 -26.93 9.14
N PRO A 360 17.08 -26.23 9.06
CA PRO A 360 17.94 -26.34 7.89
C PRO A 360 18.37 -27.81 7.76
N ARG A 361 18.15 -28.38 6.57
CA ARG A 361 18.95 -29.51 6.09
C ARG A 361 20.17 -28.93 5.40
#